data_AF-A0A7C3TW56-F1
#
_entry.id   AF-A0A7C3TW56-F1
#
_cell.length_a   1.000
_cell.length_b   1.000
_cell.length_c   1.000
_cell.angle_alpha   90.00
_cell.angle_beta   90.00
_cell.angle_gamma   90.00
#
_symmetry.space_group_name_H-M   'P 1'
#
loop_
_entity.id
_entity.type
_entity.pdbx_description
1 polymer ?
#
loop_
_entity_poly.entity_id
_entity_poly.type
_entity_poly.pdbx_seq_one_letter_code
_entity_poly.pdbx_strand_id
1 'polypeptide(L)'
;MCLLIETIKIHNKKIENLEFHLERINKARKDIFKLKPLENLIIPLPPSLGTYKCRIIYGPEIISINLEKYKKRKINSLKVVYDDDIVYDYKWKDRKKL
;
A
#
# COMPACT_ATOMS: atom_id res chain seq x y z
N MET A 1 -9.06 -12.10 -10.48
CA MET A 1 -9.24 -10.68 -10.10
C MET A 1 -7.90 -10.13 -9.65
N CYS A 2 -7.40 -9.07 -10.29
CA CYS A 2 -6.09 -8.49 -9.98
C CYS A 2 -6.21 -7.50 -8.82
N LEU A 3 -5.54 -7.78 -7.70
CA LEU A 3 -5.61 -6.96 -6.50
C LEU A 3 -4.31 -6.21 -6.26
N LEU A 4 -4.45 -4.97 -5.78
CA LEU A 4 -3.36 -4.08 -5.43
C LEU A 4 -3.31 -3.89 -3.91
N ILE A 5 -2.17 -3.42 -3.41
CA ILE A 5 -1.93 -3.23 -1.99
C ILE A 5 -1.30 -1.86 -1.71
N GLU A 6 -1.91 -1.11 -0.80
CA GLU A 6 -1.28 0.03 -0.15
C GLU A 6 -0.81 -0.30 1.27
N THR A 7 0.25 0.38 1.70
CA THR A 7 0.81 0.20 3.04
C THR A 7 1.27 1.55 3.54
N ILE A 8 0.46 2.14 4.42
CA ILE A 8 0.54 3.52 4.88
C ILE A 8 1.05 3.52 6.31
N LYS A 9 2.02 4.39 6.59
CA LYS A 9 2.54 4.59 7.96
C LYS A 9 1.61 5.54 8.70
N ILE A 10 1.21 5.16 9.90
CA ILE A 10 0.55 6.06 10.84
C ILE A 10 1.45 6.20 12.06
N HIS A 11 1.85 7.41 12.40
CA HIS A 11 2.71 7.69 13.55
C HIS A 11 2.00 8.65 14.50
N ASN A 12 1.75 8.21 15.73
CA ASN A 12 1.05 9.01 16.75
C ASN A 12 -0.26 9.60 16.21
N LYS A 13 -1.09 8.75 15.58
CA LYS A 13 -2.36 9.09 14.92
C LYS A 13 -2.25 10.06 13.72
N LYS A 14 -1.04 10.45 13.30
CA LYS A 14 -0.81 11.18 12.05
C LYS A 14 -0.58 10.20 10.90
N ILE A 15 -1.37 10.32 9.84
CA ILE A 15 -1.19 9.55 8.60
C ILE A 15 -0.07 10.23 7.81
N GLU A 16 0.96 9.46 7.46
CA GLU A 16 2.11 9.98 6.70
C GLU A 16 1.90 9.75 5.20
N ASN A 17 2.25 10.74 4.38
CA ASN A 17 2.33 10.65 2.91
C ASN A 17 1.02 10.22 2.23
N LEU A 18 -0.14 10.57 2.79
CA LEU A 18 -1.45 10.16 2.27
C LEU A 18 -1.67 10.55 0.81
N GLU A 19 -1.23 11.75 0.42
CA GLU A 19 -1.33 12.25 -0.95
C GLU A 19 -0.65 11.32 -1.96
N PHE A 20 0.59 10.89 -1.70
CA PHE A 20 1.33 9.96 -2.57
C PHE A 20 0.67 8.58 -2.65
N HIS A 21 0.05 8.13 -1.55
CA HIS A 21 -0.74 6.90 -1.57
C HIS A 21 -1.99 7.04 -2.43
N LEU A 22 -2.69 8.18 -2.35
CA LEU A 22 -3.86 8.48 -3.15
C LEU A 22 -3.51 8.62 -4.64
N GLU A 23 -2.40 9.29 -4.97
CA GLU A 23 -1.89 9.40 -6.34
C GLU A 23 -1.61 8.03 -6.95
N ARG A 24 -0.93 7.13 -6.22
CA ARG A 24 -0.66 5.77 -6.69
C ARG A 24 -1.94 4.97 -6.90
N ILE A 25 -2.91 5.08 -5.99
CA ILE A 25 -4.24 4.47 -6.15
C ILE A 25 -4.92 5.03 -7.41
N ASN A 26 -4.94 6.35 -7.59
CA ASN A 26 -5.60 7.00 -8.71
C ASN A 26 -4.95 6.67 -10.06
N LYS A 27 -3.63 6.52 -10.10
CA LYS A 27 -2.91 6.00 -11.26
C LYS A 27 -3.40 4.60 -11.62
N ALA A 28 -3.48 3.68 -10.66
CA ALA A 28 -4.00 2.33 -10.91
C ALA A 28 -5.49 2.33 -11.30
N ARG A 29 -6.31 3.17 -10.66
CA ARG A 29 -7.73 3.35 -11.01
C ARG A 29 -7.89 3.75 -12.46
N LYS A 30 -7.10 4.72 -12.94
CA LYS A 30 -7.11 5.16 -14.33
C LYS A 30 -6.58 4.08 -15.28
N ASP A 31 -5.39 3.55 -14.99
CA ASP A 31 -4.63 2.76 -15.96
C ASP A 31 -5.21 1.34 -16.12
N ILE A 32 -5.55 0.68 -15.01
CA ILE A 32 -5.99 -0.73 -15.01
C ILE A 32 -7.51 -0.88 -14.82
N PHE A 33 -8.15 -0.10 -13.95
CA PHE A 33 -9.59 -0.25 -13.70
C PHE A 33 -10.48 0.65 -14.58
N LYS A 34 -9.90 1.60 -15.32
CA LYS A 34 -10.62 2.60 -16.14
C LYS A 34 -11.67 3.40 -15.33
N LEU A 35 -11.36 3.68 -14.07
CA LEU A 35 -12.21 4.41 -13.14
C LEU A 35 -11.74 5.86 -12.95
N LYS A 36 -12.67 6.70 -12.52
CA LYS A 36 -12.38 8.07 -12.06
C LYS A 36 -11.50 8.05 -10.80
N PRO A 37 -10.66 9.09 -10.61
CA PRO A 37 -9.87 9.23 -9.40
C PRO A 37 -10.77 9.40 -8.17
N LEU A 38 -10.26 8.97 -7.02
CA LEU A 38 -10.81 9.29 -5.71
C LEU A 38 -10.26 10.64 -5.25
N GLU A 39 -11.11 11.46 -4.65
CA GLU A 39 -10.72 12.73 -4.04
C GLU A 39 -10.09 12.53 -2.66
N ASN A 40 -10.52 11.50 -1.94
CA ASN A 40 -10.01 11.17 -0.62
C ASN A 40 -9.96 9.66 -0.38
N LEU A 41 -9.30 9.28 0.72
CA LEU A 41 -9.24 7.92 1.21
C LEU A 41 -9.44 7.94 2.73
N ILE A 42 -10.50 7.29 3.19
CA ILE A 42 -10.80 7.20 4.62
C ILE A 42 -9.93 6.10 5.23
N ILE A 43 -9.11 6.48 6.22
CA ILE A 43 -8.20 5.58 6.92
C ILE A 43 -8.58 5.56 8.40
N PRO A 44 -8.82 4.37 9.00
CA PRO A 44 -9.08 4.27 10.43
C PRO A 44 -7.87 4.71 11.24
N LEU A 45 -8.12 5.42 12.34
CA LEU A 45 -7.08 5.79 13.28
C LEU A 45 -6.77 4.62 14.23
N PRO A 46 -5.50 4.46 14.64
CA PRO A 46 -5.12 3.42 15.60
C PRO A 46 -5.67 3.72 17.00
N PRO A 47 -5.92 2.69 17.82
CA PRO A 47 -6.53 2.83 19.15
C PRO A 47 -5.61 3.54 20.16
N SER A 48 -4.29 3.53 19.95
CA SER A 48 -3.33 4.17 20.84
C SER A 48 -2.18 4.82 20.07
N LEU A 49 -1.37 5.63 20.77
CA LEU A 49 -0.18 6.28 20.22
C LEU A 49 0.90 5.24 19.88
N GLY A 50 1.84 5.65 19.02
CA GLY A 50 2.89 4.80 18.46
C GLY A 50 2.82 4.70 16.95
N THR A 51 3.62 3.77 16.40
CA THR A 51 3.69 3.56 14.95
C THR A 51 2.84 2.36 14.56
N TYR A 52 1.99 2.55 13.57
CA TYR A 52 1.12 1.54 12.98
C TYR A 52 1.36 1.45 11.48
N LYS A 53 1.12 0.27 10.95
CA LYS A 53 1.07 0.00 9.52
C LYS A 53 -0.39 -0.23 9.14
N CYS A 54 -0.94 0.64 8.31
CA CYS A 54 -2.26 0.46 7.70
C CYS A 54 -2.08 -0.20 6.32
N ARG A 55 -2.63 -1.39 6.15
CA ARG A 55 -2.59 -2.13 4.89
C ARG A 55 -3.97 -2.09 4.24
N ILE A 56 -4.04 -1.58 3.02
CA ILE A 56 -5.27 -1.51 2.24
C ILE A 56 -5.13 -2.47 1.06
N ILE A 57 -6.13 -3.32 0.85
CA ILE A 57 -6.23 -4.19 -0.33
C ILE A 57 -7.40 -3.71 -1.16
N TYR A 58 -7.19 -3.52 -2.45
CA TYR A 58 -8.21 -2.96 -3.33
C TYR A 58 -8.16 -3.54 -4.75
N GLY A 59 -9.30 -3.49 -5.41
CA GLY A 59 -9.50 -3.62 -6.85
C GLY A 59 -10.21 -2.36 -7.36
N PRO A 60 -11.29 -2.48 -8.16
CA PRO A 60 -12.20 -1.37 -8.45
C PRO A 60 -12.74 -0.68 -7.18
N GLU A 61 -13.01 -1.49 -6.15
CA GLU A 61 -13.40 -1.08 -4.80
C GLU A 61 -12.39 -1.51 -3.73
N ILE A 62 -12.50 -0.92 -2.54
CA ILE A 62 -11.72 -1.34 -1.36
C ILE A 62 -12.24 -2.68 -0.86
N ILE A 63 -11.33 -3.64 -0.65
CA ILE A 63 -11.66 -5.00 -0.21
C ILE A 63 -11.41 -5.15 1.28
N SER A 64 -10.28 -4.63 1.79
CA SER A 64 -10.01 -4.64 3.23
C SER A 64 -9.02 -3.57 3.64
N ILE A 65 -9.14 -3.14 4.89
CA ILE A 65 -8.22 -2.23 5.57
C ILE A 65 -7.82 -2.88 6.91
N ASN A 66 -6.53 -3.11 7.10
CA ASN A 66 -5.99 -3.76 8.30
C ASN A 66 -4.96 -2.86 8.98
N LEU A 67 -5.13 -2.65 10.28
CA LEU A 67 -4.17 -1.93 11.12
C LEU A 67 -3.40 -2.91 11.99
N GLU A 68 -2.07 -2.80 11.97
CA GLU A 68 -1.19 -3.55 12.86
C GLU A 68 -0.15 -2.62 13.50
N LYS A 69 0.22 -2.89 14.75
CA LYS A 69 1.29 -2.15 15.41
C LYS A 69 2.61 -2.46 14.72
N TYR A 70 3.33 -1.42 14.29
CA TYR A 70 4.56 -1.58 13.52
C TYR A 70 5.75 -1.79 14.44
N LYS A 71 6.45 -2.91 14.25
CA LYS A 71 7.77 -3.17 14.84
C LYS A 71 8.82 -3.02 13.75
N LYS A 72 9.71 -2.04 13.89
CA LYS A 72 10.80 -1.80 12.92
C LYS A 72 11.70 -3.04 12.89
N ARG A 73 11.88 -3.62 11.70
CA ARG A 73 12.82 -4.73 11.49
C ARG A 73 14.23 -4.16 11.34
N LYS A 74 15.22 -4.82 11.94
CA LYS A 74 16.63 -4.54 11.68
C LYS A 74 17.03 -5.24 10.37
N ILE A 75 17.49 -4.47 9.38
CA ILE A 75 18.00 -5.00 8.12
C ILE A 75 19.52 -5.01 8.24
N ASN A 76 20.14 -6.20 8.27
CA ASN A 76 21.58 -6.35 8.48
C ASN A 76 22.37 -6.58 7.18
N SER A 77 21.70 -7.03 6.13
CA SER A 77 22.29 -7.31 4.83
C SER A 77 21.25 -7.22 3.72
N LEU A 78 21.72 -7.03 2.49
CA LEU A 78 20.93 -7.11 1.27
C LEU A 78 21.66 -8.07 0.32
N LYS A 79 20.90 -8.88 -0.43
CA LYS A 79 21.44 -9.79 -1.44
C LYS A 79 21.03 -9.29 -2.82
N VAL A 80 21.97 -9.26 -3.75
CA VAL A 80 21.70 -8.99 -5.17
C VAL A 80 21.04 -10.22 -5.79
N VAL A 81 19.94 -10.00 -6.51
CA VAL A 81 19.19 -11.01 -7.26
C VAL A 81 19.02 -10.48 -8.69
N TYR A 82 19.21 -11.34 -9.69
CA TYR A 82 19.06 -11.01 -11.09
C TYR A 82 17.74 -11.59 -11.60
N ASP A 83 16.96 -10.76 -12.28
CA ASP A 83 15.72 -11.11 -12.97
C ASP A 83 15.55 -10.12 -14.12
N ASP A 84 15.82 -10.57 -15.34
CA ASP A 84 15.77 -9.74 -16.55
C ASP A 84 14.33 -9.52 -17.05
N ASP A 85 13.35 -10.24 -16.48
CA ASP A 85 11.95 -10.24 -16.88
C ASP A 85 11.01 -9.67 -15.78
N ILE A 86 11.55 -8.98 -14.79
CA ILE A 86 10.79 -8.44 -13.67
C ILE A 86 9.76 -7.39 -14.12
N VAL A 87 8.48 -7.62 -13.79
CA VAL A 87 7.38 -6.67 -14.04
C VAL A 87 6.67 -6.34 -12.73
N TYR A 88 6.86 -5.11 -12.24
CA TYR A 88 6.25 -4.62 -11.00
C TYR A 88 5.83 -3.14 -11.06
N ASP A 89 5.26 -2.71 -12.18
CA ASP A 89 4.85 -1.32 -12.44
C ASP A 89 3.78 -0.81 -11.46
N TYR A 90 3.03 -1.75 -10.88
CA TYR A 90 2.04 -1.48 -9.85
C TYR A 90 2.31 -2.33 -8.63
N LYS A 91 1.84 -1.82 -7.50
CA LYS A 91 2.02 -2.46 -6.21
C LYS A 91 1.02 -3.62 -6.04
N TRP A 92 1.25 -4.71 -6.76
CA TRP A 92 0.40 -5.90 -6.76
C TRP A 92 0.40 -6.57 -5.38
N LYS A 93 -0.78 -7.12 -5.03
CA LYS A 93 -0.98 -7.97 -3.85
C LYS A 93 -0.31 -9.32 -4.07
N ASP A 94 -0.50 -9.93 -5.24
CA ASP A 94 0.22 -11.15 -5.61
C ASP A 94 1.64 -10.76 -6.03
N ARG A 95 2.61 -11.43 -5.41
CA ARG A 95 4.04 -11.20 -5.58
C ARG A 95 4.81 -12.51 -5.69
N LYS A 96 4.14 -13.60 -6.11
CA LYS A 96 4.79 -14.93 -6.22
C LYS A 96 5.99 -14.97 -7.15
N LYS A 97 6.08 -14.03 -8.10
CA LYS A 97 7.21 -13.87 -9.02
C LYS A 97 8.29 -12.86 -8.54
N LEU A 98 8.24 -12.44 -7.26
CA LEU A 98 9.18 -11.50 -6.63
C LEU A 98 9.79 -12.05 -5.35
#